data_AF-A0A968MUZ2-F1
#
_entry.id   AF-A0A968MUZ2-F1
#
_cell.length_a   1.000
_cell.length_b   1.000
_cell.length_c   1.000
_cell.angle_alpha   90.00
_cell.angle_beta   90.00
_cell.angle_gamma   90.00
#
_symmetry.space_group_name_H-M   'P 1'
#
loop_
_entity.id
_entity.type
_entity.pdbx_description
1 polymer ?
#
loop_
_entity_poly.entity_id
_entity_poly.type
_entity_poly.pdbx_seq_one_letter_code
_entity_poly.pdbx_strand_id
1 'polypeptide(L)'
;MDAVLQENKISRLSVCSLSTVTLKKDEQAFIKLAQKWNVPLECYDEETLAQYDVPNPSEKVNQVTGTYSVCEASAMHSSGNGLLAGKIKRKAEEHFFTVAIAFNRTNERKGYVEFVGAGPGDPELVSVRGKRLLQTADYILYAGSLVPKELTHYAKPGCVVESSASMDLETQLASMKAYYNQGLLVVRLHTGDPCIYGAIQEQMAIMDEWGWNYSITPGISSFQAAAAALRSQFTIPEEVQTIILTRGEGRTPMPEREQLHKLAQSQSTMCIYLSASIAPKIQDELLVHYPSDTPVAICYKLTWKDERIYRCILKELAQTVEENKLSMTTLIVVGKAIDNRHGVSKLYNHGFEHAFRKENKKMILVFGGTTEGKEVAELLDFLNEPYYYSTKTKVSTEVKGKRISGTMEQEQMIAFCKYNAIRLIIDAAHPFAIQLHENIFHASVTTEIPVIRFERNYPAISASPLIRIFSSFPEMVEALQNSSFQNILALTGVQTIPWFKSLKPPIHCYFRILDSEQSIQMARSFGVRDNFIVPAQPTAMIMS
;
A
#
# COMPACT_ATOMS: atom_id res chain seq x y z
N MET A 1 17.46 -53.17 -28.68
CA MET A 1 17.27 -52.05 -27.74
C MET A 1 15.85 -51.98 -27.20
N ASP A 2 14.82 -51.95 -28.04
CA ASP A 2 13.41 -51.94 -27.56
C ASP A 2 13.09 -53.10 -26.59
N ALA A 3 13.54 -54.32 -26.90
CA ALA A 3 13.39 -55.47 -25.99
C ALA A 3 14.09 -55.25 -24.62
N VAL A 4 15.28 -54.62 -24.60
CA VAL A 4 16.00 -54.31 -23.36
C VAL A 4 15.20 -53.32 -22.52
N LEU A 5 14.62 -52.28 -23.14
CA LEU A 5 13.77 -51.32 -22.43
C LEU A 5 12.52 -51.99 -21.88
N GLN A 6 11.85 -52.83 -22.68
CA GLN A 6 10.64 -53.54 -22.28
C GLN A 6 10.88 -54.51 -21.11
N GLU A 7 11.96 -55.28 -21.14
CA GLU A 7 12.38 -56.18 -20.06
C GLU A 7 12.65 -55.42 -18.75
N ASN A 8 13.15 -54.19 -18.84
CA ASN A 8 13.40 -53.32 -17.69
C ASN A 8 12.19 -52.43 -17.33
N LYS A 9 11.02 -52.62 -17.96
CA LYS A 9 9.79 -51.84 -17.76
C LYS A 9 9.96 -50.34 -18.03
N ILE A 10 10.77 -49.99 -19.02
CA ILE A 10 11.06 -48.61 -19.43
C ILE A 10 10.33 -48.30 -20.73
N SER A 11 9.61 -47.19 -20.74
CA SER A 11 8.99 -46.68 -21.97
C SER A 11 10.05 -46.13 -22.90
N ARG A 12 9.95 -46.45 -24.20
CA ARG A 12 10.81 -45.82 -25.21
C ARG A 12 10.67 -44.28 -25.21
N LEU A 13 9.51 -43.75 -24.86
CA LEU A 13 9.25 -42.30 -24.81
C LEU A 13 9.97 -41.59 -23.66
N SER A 14 10.49 -42.32 -22.66
CA SER A 14 11.25 -41.72 -21.55
C SER A 14 12.77 -41.68 -21.80
N VAL A 15 13.24 -42.19 -22.94
CA VAL A 15 14.67 -42.10 -23.30
C VAL A 15 14.95 -40.67 -23.78
N CYS A 16 15.82 -39.95 -23.06
CA CYS A 16 16.17 -38.57 -23.40
C CYS A 16 17.45 -38.43 -24.23
N SER A 17 18.37 -39.40 -24.16
CA SER A 17 19.63 -39.40 -24.90
C SER A 17 20.22 -40.81 -25.00
N LEU A 18 21.16 -40.98 -25.93
CA LEU A 18 22.06 -42.12 -26.00
C LEU A 18 23.48 -41.62 -25.74
N SER A 19 24.30 -42.39 -25.02
CA SER A 19 25.69 -42.00 -24.77
C SER A 19 26.70 -43.10 -25.07
N THR A 20 27.90 -42.69 -25.47
CA THR A 20 29.04 -43.58 -25.79
C THR A 20 30.37 -42.86 -25.63
N VAL A 21 31.49 -43.60 -25.80
CA VAL A 21 32.84 -43.02 -25.90
C VAL A 21 33.06 -42.40 -27.29
N THR A 22 33.81 -41.29 -27.35
CA THR A 22 34.15 -40.53 -28.57
C THR A 22 34.77 -41.41 -29.67
N LEU A 23 35.55 -42.43 -29.31
CA LEU A 23 36.09 -43.41 -30.26
C LEU A 23 35.01 -44.09 -31.12
N LYS A 24 33.77 -44.18 -30.62
CA LYS A 24 32.62 -44.81 -31.29
C LYS A 24 31.60 -43.81 -31.84
N LYS A 25 31.95 -42.51 -31.93
CA LYS A 25 31.02 -41.47 -32.40
C LYS A 25 30.48 -41.72 -33.82
N ASP A 26 31.27 -42.35 -34.69
CA ASP A 26 30.95 -42.58 -36.11
C ASP A 26 30.28 -43.95 -36.36
N GLU A 27 29.98 -44.70 -35.29
CA GLU A 27 29.33 -46.01 -35.37
C GLU A 27 27.89 -45.86 -35.89
N GLN A 28 27.63 -46.40 -37.08
CA GLN A 28 26.35 -46.24 -37.79
C GLN A 28 25.16 -46.78 -36.99
N ALA A 29 25.37 -47.81 -36.16
CA ALA A 29 24.33 -48.36 -35.31
C ALA A 29 23.81 -47.33 -34.28
N PHE A 30 24.71 -46.55 -33.66
CA PHE A 30 24.33 -45.52 -32.68
C PHE A 30 23.66 -44.32 -33.34
N ILE A 31 24.21 -43.85 -34.47
CA ILE A 31 23.65 -42.71 -35.22
C ILE A 31 22.23 -43.02 -35.69
N LYS A 32 22.03 -44.19 -36.33
CA LYS A 32 20.69 -44.61 -36.81
C LYS A 32 19.70 -44.81 -35.67
N LEU A 33 20.15 -45.34 -34.53
CA LEU A 33 19.29 -45.51 -33.36
C LEU A 33 18.86 -44.16 -32.77
N ALA A 34 19.81 -43.23 -32.59
CA ALA A 34 19.57 -41.87 -32.11
C ALA A 34 18.56 -41.13 -33.02
N GLN A 35 18.76 -41.20 -34.33
CA GLN A 35 17.85 -40.63 -35.33
C GLN A 35 16.46 -41.29 -35.28
N LYS A 36 16.40 -42.62 -35.24
CA LYS A 36 15.14 -43.37 -35.17
C LYS A 36 14.34 -43.03 -33.91
N TRP A 37 15.02 -42.79 -32.80
CA TRP A 37 14.40 -42.44 -31.53
C TRP A 37 14.21 -40.94 -31.33
N ASN A 38 14.76 -40.12 -32.23
CA ASN A 38 14.77 -38.66 -32.15
C ASN A 38 15.34 -38.14 -30.82
N VAL A 39 16.49 -38.68 -30.42
CA VAL A 39 17.23 -38.30 -29.22
C VAL A 39 18.68 -37.96 -29.56
N PRO A 40 19.35 -37.06 -28.81
CA PRO A 40 20.76 -36.77 -29.00
C PRO A 40 21.65 -38.00 -28.73
N LEU A 41 22.73 -38.10 -29.50
CA LEU A 41 23.85 -39.02 -29.24
C LEU A 41 24.99 -38.22 -28.61
N GLU A 42 25.22 -38.44 -27.32
CA GLU A 42 26.27 -37.80 -26.53
C GLU A 42 27.53 -38.65 -26.56
N CYS A 43 28.67 -38.03 -26.83
CA CYS A 43 29.96 -38.70 -26.89
C CYS A 43 30.89 -38.07 -25.87
N TYR A 44 31.53 -38.90 -25.06
CA TYR A 44 32.47 -38.45 -24.03
C TYR A 44 33.87 -39.02 -24.31
N ASP A 45 34.91 -38.24 -24.03
CA ASP A 45 36.29 -38.69 -24.13
C ASP A 45 36.64 -39.77 -23.09
N GLU A 46 37.69 -40.52 -23.38
CA GLU A 46 38.17 -41.61 -22.53
C GLU A 46 38.62 -41.15 -21.14
N GLU A 47 39.25 -39.98 -21.02
CA GLU A 47 39.70 -39.43 -19.72
C GLU A 47 38.52 -39.15 -18.79
N THR A 48 37.42 -38.63 -19.34
CA THR A 48 36.16 -38.42 -18.62
C THR A 48 35.56 -39.75 -18.15
N LEU A 49 35.50 -40.75 -19.03
CA LEU A 49 34.88 -42.05 -18.71
C LEU A 49 35.76 -42.94 -17.81
N ALA A 50 37.07 -42.73 -17.77
CA ALA A 50 38.00 -43.47 -16.92
C ALA A 50 37.85 -43.16 -15.42
N GLN A 51 37.23 -42.02 -15.07
CA GLN A 51 37.04 -41.57 -13.69
C GLN A 51 35.98 -42.36 -12.91
N TYR A 52 35.17 -43.17 -13.60
CA TYR A 52 34.04 -43.88 -13.01
C TYR A 52 34.45 -45.28 -12.55
N ASP A 53 34.15 -45.60 -11.29
CA ASP A 53 34.23 -46.96 -10.76
C ASP A 53 33.01 -47.75 -11.23
N VAL A 54 33.21 -48.55 -12.29
CA VAL A 54 32.12 -49.24 -13.00
C VAL A 54 31.83 -50.61 -12.40
N PRO A 55 30.56 -51.04 -12.30
CA PRO A 55 30.21 -52.33 -11.67
C PRO A 55 30.77 -53.57 -12.38
N ASN A 56 30.99 -53.50 -13.69
CA ASN A 56 31.46 -54.63 -14.50
C ASN A 56 32.73 -54.25 -15.29
N PRO A 57 33.89 -54.08 -14.63
CA PRO A 57 35.11 -53.64 -15.29
C PRO A 57 35.67 -54.72 -16.23
N SER A 58 36.35 -54.30 -17.31
CA SER A 58 37.00 -55.21 -18.27
C SER A 58 38.33 -54.63 -18.76
N GLU A 59 39.41 -55.34 -18.46
CA GLU A 59 40.77 -54.98 -18.93
C GLU A 59 40.86 -54.89 -20.44
N LYS A 60 40.16 -55.77 -21.16
CA LYS A 60 40.17 -55.76 -22.62
C LYS A 60 39.50 -54.51 -23.19
N VAL A 61 38.45 -54.01 -22.52
CA VAL A 61 37.78 -52.76 -22.92
C VAL A 61 38.67 -51.57 -22.59
N ASN A 62 39.34 -51.58 -21.44
CA ASN A 62 40.27 -50.53 -21.03
C ASN A 62 41.42 -50.37 -22.03
N GLN A 63 42.06 -51.47 -22.44
CA GLN A 63 43.14 -51.45 -23.44
C GLN A 63 42.75 -50.82 -24.78
N VAL A 64 41.47 -50.89 -25.16
CA VAL A 64 40.98 -50.43 -26.47
C VAL A 64 40.36 -49.04 -26.40
N THR A 65 39.73 -48.69 -25.28
CA THR A 65 38.87 -47.51 -25.16
C THR A 65 39.26 -46.55 -24.05
N GLY A 66 40.28 -46.88 -23.25
CA GLY A 66 40.74 -46.07 -22.12
C GLY A 66 39.80 -46.08 -20.90
N THR A 67 38.69 -46.83 -20.93
CA THR A 67 37.77 -47.01 -19.79
C THR A 67 37.46 -48.48 -19.54
N TYR A 68 37.27 -48.88 -18.28
CA TYR A 68 36.94 -50.25 -17.91
C TYR A 68 35.55 -50.71 -18.37
N SER A 69 34.63 -49.78 -18.69
CA SER A 69 33.32 -50.10 -19.25
C SER A 69 32.69 -48.89 -19.95
N VAL A 70 32.67 -48.89 -21.28
CA VAL A 70 32.08 -47.79 -22.06
C VAL A 70 30.61 -47.54 -21.70
N CYS A 71 29.76 -48.59 -21.73
CA CYS A 71 28.32 -48.41 -21.54
C CYS A 71 27.95 -47.98 -20.12
N GLU A 72 28.63 -48.49 -19.09
CA GLU A 72 28.34 -48.12 -17.70
C GLU A 72 28.92 -46.76 -17.36
N ALA A 73 30.16 -46.47 -17.72
CA ALA A 73 30.77 -45.16 -17.46
C ALA A 73 30.01 -44.03 -18.16
N SER A 74 29.63 -44.22 -19.43
CA SER A 74 28.83 -43.22 -20.16
C SER A 74 27.45 -43.01 -19.54
N ALA A 75 26.76 -44.09 -19.14
CA ALA A 75 25.47 -43.98 -18.47
C ALA A 75 25.57 -43.31 -17.08
N MET A 76 26.62 -43.65 -16.30
CA MET A 76 26.91 -43.02 -15.01
C MET A 76 27.24 -41.53 -15.18
N HIS A 77 28.02 -41.17 -16.19
CA HIS A 77 28.32 -39.78 -16.50
C HIS A 77 27.06 -38.99 -16.85
N SER A 78 26.21 -39.51 -17.74
CA SER A 78 24.97 -38.86 -18.17
C SER A 78 23.91 -38.68 -17.06
N SER A 79 24.07 -39.34 -15.90
CA SER A 79 23.05 -39.38 -14.84
C SER A 79 23.51 -38.87 -13.47
N GLY A 80 24.78 -38.48 -13.33
CA GLY A 80 25.34 -38.12 -12.02
C GLY A 80 25.61 -39.35 -11.15
N ASN A 81 26.21 -40.39 -11.74
CA ASN A 81 26.69 -41.62 -11.11
C ASN A 81 25.63 -42.67 -10.75
N GLY A 82 24.41 -42.59 -11.33
CA GLY A 82 23.29 -43.49 -11.02
C GLY A 82 22.96 -44.48 -12.13
N LEU A 83 23.09 -45.78 -11.88
CA LEU A 83 22.64 -46.83 -12.81
C LEU A 83 21.27 -47.41 -12.40
N LEU A 84 20.37 -47.49 -13.38
CA LEU A 84 19.11 -48.21 -13.25
C LEU A 84 19.29 -49.70 -13.63
N ALA A 85 20.12 -49.97 -14.64
CA ALA A 85 20.56 -51.31 -14.99
C ALA A 85 22.03 -51.28 -15.44
N GLY A 86 22.86 -52.16 -14.87
CA GLY A 86 24.27 -52.31 -15.25
C GLY A 86 24.46 -52.92 -16.64
N LYS A 87 25.66 -53.42 -16.94
CA LYS A 87 26.00 -54.01 -18.24
C LYS A 87 25.07 -55.17 -18.65
N ILE A 88 24.23 -54.93 -19.66
CA ILE A 88 23.39 -55.92 -20.34
C ILE A 88 24.00 -56.26 -21.70
N LYS A 89 24.36 -57.52 -21.91
CA LYS A 89 24.87 -58.02 -23.20
C LYS A 89 23.72 -58.55 -24.08
N ARG A 90 23.71 -58.17 -25.35
CA ARG A 90 22.74 -58.65 -26.35
C ARG A 90 23.44 -58.97 -27.67
N LYS A 91 22.82 -59.84 -28.47
CA LYS A 91 23.24 -60.18 -29.83
C LYS A 91 22.25 -59.57 -30.82
N ALA A 92 22.76 -58.92 -31.86
CA ALA A 92 21.99 -58.44 -33.01
C ALA A 92 22.69 -58.98 -34.26
N GLU A 93 21.97 -59.81 -35.02
CA GLU A 93 22.54 -60.59 -36.13
C GLU A 93 23.80 -61.32 -35.67
N GLU A 94 24.99 -61.07 -36.24
CA GLU A 94 26.24 -61.70 -35.82
C GLU A 94 27.07 -60.89 -34.81
N HIS A 95 26.59 -59.72 -34.39
CA HIS A 95 27.33 -58.81 -33.51
C HIS A 95 26.79 -58.79 -32.08
N PHE A 96 27.69 -58.71 -31.11
CA PHE A 96 27.33 -58.48 -29.71
C PHE A 96 27.47 -57.00 -29.37
N PHE A 97 26.52 -56.48 -28.60
CA PHE A 97 26.61 -55.15 -28.01
C PHE A 97 26.28 -55.19 -26.52
N THR A 98 26.76 -54.18 -25.80
CA THR A 98 26.49 -54.00 -24.38
C THR A 98 25.82 -52.64 -24.16
N VAL A 99 24.82 -52.62 -23.31
CA VAL A 99 24.08 -51.41 -22.92
C VAL A 99 24.02 -51.36 -21.40
N ALA A 100 24.07 -50.16 -20.85
CA ALA A 100 23.65 -49.88 -19.48
C ALA A 100 22.57 -48.80 -19.53
N ILE A 101 21.72 -48.75 -18.51
CA ILE A 101 20.63 -47.78 -18.44
C ILE A 101 20.81 -46.99 -17.17
N ALA A 102 20.72 -45.68 -17.28
CA ALA A 102 20.80 -44.75 -16.17
C ALA A 102 19.59 -43.82 -16.15
N PHE A 103 19.29 -43.28 -14.97
CA PHE A 103 18.17 -42.35 -14.79
C PHE A 103 18.72 -40.95 -14.55
N ASN A 104 18.46 -40.04 -15.49
CA ASN A 104 18.85 -38.65 -15.31
C ASN A 104 17.91 -37.98 -14.29
N ARG A 105 18.43 -37.76 -13.07
CA ARG A 105 17.67 -37.17 -11.96
C ARG A 105 17.17 -35.76 -12.23
N THR A 106 17.77 -35.01 -13.16
CA THR A 106 17.27 -33.68 -13.54
C THR A 106 15.96 -33.74 -14.33
N ASN A 107 15.67 -34.88 -14.96
CA ASN A 107 14.45 -35.16 -15.70
C ASN A 107 13.46 -36.01 -14.89
N GLU A 108 13.72 -36.22 -13.60
CA GLU A 108 12.78 -36.92 -12.73
C GLU A 108 11.51 -36.10 -12.58
N ARG A 109 10.38 -36.65 -13.03
CA ARG A 109 9.07 -36.10 -12.72
C ARG A 109 8.79 -36.34 -11.24
N LYS A 110 9.18 -35.39 -10.40
CA LYS A 110 8.85 -35.41 -8.97
C LYS A 110 7.41 -34.98 -8.75
N GLY A 111 6.78 -35.59 -7.76
CA GLY A 111 5.46 -35.16 -7.31
C GLY A 111 5.51 -33.78 -6.70
N TYR A 112 4.33 -33.28 -6.34
CA TYR A 112 4.20 -32.01 -5.65
C TYR A 112 3.09 -32.09 -4.63
N VAL A 113 3.34 -31.65 -3.40
CA VAL A 113 2.31 -31.54 -2.36
C VAL A 113 1.94 -30.08 -2.17
N GLU A 114 0.66 -29.77 -2.14
CA GLU A 114 0.18 -28.43 -1.83
C GLU A 114 -0.76 -28.49 -0.62
N PHE A 115 -0.36 -27.84 0.47
CA PHE A 115 -1.25 -27.62 1.61
C PHE A 115 -2.21 -26.48 1.26
N VAL A 116 -3.50 -26.76 1.18
CA VAL A 116 -4.51 -25.78 0.78
C VAL A 116 -5.43 -25.46 1.94
N GLY A 117 -5.57 -24.17 2.24
CA GLY A 117 -6.63 -23.67 3.13
C GLY A 117 -8.00 -23.74 2.45
N ALA A 118 -8.88 -24.56 3.01
CA ALA A 118 -10.25 -24.78 2.54
C ALA A 118 -11.18 -23.59 2.81
N GLY A 119 -10.78 -22.70 3.73
CA GLY A 119 -11.67 -21.67 4.26
C GLY A 119 -12.53 -22.16 5.44
N PRO A 120 -13.44 -21.32 5.94
CA PRO A 120 -14.19 -21.55 7.18
C PRO A 120 -15.38 -22.52 7.05
N GLY A 121 -15.87 -22.80 5.83
CA GLY A 121 -17.04 -23.63 5.61
C GLY A 121 -17.70 -23.46 4.26
N ASP A 122 -17.91 -22.23 3.81
CA ASP A 122 -18.49 -21.99 2.49
C ASP A 122 -17.46 -22.36 1.39
N PRO A 123 -17.79 -23.26 0.43
CA PRO A 123 -16.91 -23.61 -0.68
C PRO A 123 -16.52 -22.44 -1.59
N GLU A 124 -17.23 -21.31 -1.55
CA GLU A 124 -16.86 -20.09 -2.29
C GLU A 124 -15.76 -19.27 -1.58
N LEU A 125 -15.50 -19.55 -0.30
CA LEU A 125 -14.44 -18.89 0.48
C LEU A 125 -13.07 -19.58 0.38
N VAL A 126 -12.98 -20.66 -0.41
CA VAL A 126 -11.68 -21.17 -0.85
C VAL A 126 -11.03 -20.15 -1.80
N SER A 127 -9.72 -19.97 -1.71
CA SER A 127 -9.02 -19.05 -2.62
C SER A 127 -9.12 -19.51 -4.08
N VAL A 128 -9.03 -18.58 -5.03
CA VAL A 128 -9.00 -18.90 -6.47
C VAL A 128 -7.89 -19.90 -6.79
N ARG A 129 -6.71 -19.74 -6.16
CA ARG A 129 -5.59 -20.69 -6.27
C ARG A 129 -5.98 -22.06 -5.72
N GLY A 130 -6.57 -22.12 -4.51
CA GLY A 130 -7.01 -23.36 -3.89
C GLY A 130 -8.03 -24.13 -4.73
N LYS A 131 -9.05 -23.45 -5.26
CA LYS A 131 -10.02 -24.05 -6.18
C LYS A 131 -9.37 -24.64 -7.43
N ARG A 132 -8.47 -23.90 -8.08
CA ARG A 132 -7.73 -24.39 -9.25
C ARG A 132 -6.93 -25.65 -8.92
N LEU A 133 -6.27 -25.69 -7.76
CA LEU A 133 -5.49 -26.85 -7.32
C LEU A 133 -6.37 -28.08 -7.11
N LEU A 134 -7.52 -27.93 -6.45
CA LEU A 134 -8.51 -29.00 -6.28
C LEU A 134 -8.99 -29.55 -7.63
N GLN A 135 -9.17 -28.68 -8.63
CA GLN A 135 -9.57 -29.08 -9.99
C GLN A 135 -8.48 -29.80 -10.78
N THR A 136 -7.21 -29.62 -10.43
CA THR A 136 -6.09 -30.23 -11.16
C THR A 136 -5.46 -31.42 -10.44
N ALA A 137 -5.72 -31.55 -9.13
CA ALA A 137 -5.12 -32.58 -8.28
C ALA A 137 -5.36 -34.00 -8.80
N ASP A 138 -4.36 -34.86 -8.61
CA ASP A 138 -4.49 -36.30 -8.84
C ASP A 138 -4.92 -37.02 -7.56
N TYR A 139 -4.54 -36.48 -6.40
CA TYR A 139 -4.93 -36.98 -5.08
C TYR A 139 -5.30 -35.83 -4.16
N ILE A 140 -6.46 -35.91 -3.49
CA ILE A 140 -6.91 -34.94 -2.49
C ILE A 140 -7.05 -35.68 -1.16
N LEU A 141 -6.22 -35.31 -0.20
CA LEU A 141 -6.31 -35.78 1.18
C LEU A 141 -6.83 -34.64 2.05
N TYR A 142 -8.06 -34.74 2.56
CA TYR A 142 -8.68 -33.69 3.35
C TYR A 142 -8.76 -34.00 4.84
N ALA A 143 -8.68 -32.96 5.67
CA ALA A 143 -8.71 -33.04 7.13
C ALA A 143 -10.13 -33.20 7.69
N GLY A 144 -10.71 -34.39 7.51
CA GLY A 144 -11.91 -34.84 8.22
C GLY A 144 -13.16 -33.96 8.11
N SER A 145 -14.01 -33.97 9.15
CA SER A 145 -15.35 -33.39 9.16
C SER A 145 -15.40 -31.85 9.15
N LEU A 146 -14.27 -31.18 9.33
CA LEU A 146 -14.17 -29.72 9.31
C LEU A 146 -13.94 -29.16 7.90
N VAL A 147 -13.68 -30.02 6.92
CA VAL A 147 -13.64 -29.64 5.51
C VAL A 147 -15.01 -29.94 4.88
N PRO A 148 -15.66 -28.94 4.27
CA PRO A 148 -16.90 -29.11 3.51
C PRO A 148 -16.76 -30.18 2.43
N LYS A 149 -17.69 -31.14 2.38
CA LYS A 149 -17.68 -32.18 1.36
C LYS A 149 -17.83 -31.59 -0.04
N GLU A 150 -18.53 -30.47 -0.16
CA GLU A 150 -18.74 -29.76 -1.41
C GLU A 150 -17.42 -29.34 -2.09
N LEU A 151 -16.34 -29.09 -1.33
CA LEU A 151 -15.03 -28.79 -1.90
C LEU A 151 -14.39 -29.98 -2.60
N THR A 152 -14.72 -31.21 -2.20
CA THR A 152 -14.18 -32.41 -2.86
C THR A 152 -14.81 -32.64 -4.23
N HIS A 153 -15.97 -32.04 -4.51
CA HIS A 153 -16.62 -32.11 -5.82
C HIS A 153 -15.88 -31.32 -6.90
N TYR A 154 -14.91 -30.48 -6.52
CA TYR A 154 -14.03 -29.82 -7.49
C TYR A 154 -13.02 -30.78 -8.13
N ALA A 155 -12.82 -31.98 -7.57
CA ALA A 155 -11.90 -32.98 -8.09
C ALA A 155 -12.19 -33.33 -9.56
N LYS A 156 -11.14 -33.44 -10.38
CA LYS A 156 -11.27 -33.93 -11.76
C LYS A 156 -11.62 -35.42 -11.80
N PRO A 157 -12.21 -35.91 -12.90
CA PRO A 157 -12.35 -37.35 -13.12
C PRO A 157 -11.02 -38.09 -12.97
N GLY A 158 -11.03 -39.18 -12.20
CA GLY A 158 -9.84 -39.98 -11.90
C GLY A 158 -8.99 -39.46 -10.72
N CYS A 159 -9.31 -38.31 -10.14
CA CYS A 159 -8.71 -37.89 -8.87
C CYS A 159 -9.23 -38.77 -7.72
N VAL A 160 -8.33 -39.26 -6.89
CA VAL A 160 -8.67 -39.98 -5.67
C VAL A 160 -8.85 -38.99 -4.53
N VAL A 161 -10.00 -39.07 -3.83
CA VAL A 161 -10.33 -38.19 -2.71
C VAL A 161 -10.46 -39.05 -1.45
N GLU A 162 -9.67 -38.73 -0.43
CA GLU A 162 -9.66 -39.47 0.83
C GLU A 162 -9.71 -38.56 2.05
N SER A 163 -10.34 -39.06 3.11
CA SER A 163 -10.37 -38.39 4.41
C SER A 163 -9.23 -38.89 5.29
N SER A 164 -8.49 -37.96 5.89
CA SER A 164 -7.46 -38.26 6.87
C SER A 164 -7.96 -38.39 8.31
N ALA A 165 -9.28 -38.27 8.56
CA ALA A 165 -9.85 -38.23 9.91
C ALA A 165 -9.48 -39.43 10.79
N SER A 166 -9.29 -40.60 10.19
CA SER A 166 -8.94 -41.85 10.88
C SER A 166 -7.48 -42.28 10.67
N MET A 167 -6.66 -41.43 10.04
CA MET A 167 -5.28 -41.76 9.71
C MET A 167 -4.31 -41.11 10.71
N ASP A 168 -3.34 -41.86 11.18
CA ASP A 168 -2.17 -41.29 11.87
C ASP A 168 -1.20 -40.61 10.88
N LEU A 169 -0.16 -39.95 11.40
CA LEU A 169 0.80 -39.19 10.60
C LEU A 169 1.51 -40.07 9.55
N GLU A 170 1.95 -41.27 9.95
CA GLU A 170 2.67 -42.20 9.08
C GLU A 170 1.77 -42.68 7.94
N THR A 171 0.50 -43.02 8.24
CA THR A 171 -0.48 -43.44 7.23
C THR A 171 -0.79 -42.32 6.25
N GLN A 172 -0.94 -41.08 6.73
CA GLN A 172 -1.18 -39.91 5.87
C GLN A 172 0.00 -39.69 4.90
N LEU A 173 1.23 -39.74 5.40
CA LEU A 173 2.43 -39.56 4.60
C LEU A 173 2.63 -40.72 3.62
N ALA A 174 2.41 -41.96 4.03
CA ALA A 174 2.48 -43.13 3.18
C ALA A 174 1.49 -43.06 2.02
N SER A 175 0.25 -42.61 2.29
CA SER A 175 -0.76 -42.43 1.24
C SER A 175 -0.34 -41.34 0.24
N MET A 176 0.09 -40.17 0.71
CA MET A 176 0.61 -39.11 -0.17
C MET A 176 1.85 -39.55 -0.96
N LYS A 177 2.73 -40.36 -0.36
CA LYS A 177 3.97 -40.87 -0.97
C LYS A 177 3.71 -41.71 -2.21
N ALA A 178 2.65 -42.50 -2.20
CA ALA A 178 2.27 -43.33 -3.34
C ALA A 178 2.03 -42.48 -4.60
N TYR A 179 1.38 -41.33 -4.46
CA TYR A 179 1.11 -40.41 -5.57
C TYR A 179 2.31 -39.50 -5.86
N TYR A 180 3.00 -39.02 -4.83
CA TYR A 180 4.19 -38.18 -4.99
C TYR A 180 5.28 -38.87 -5.81
N ASN A 181 5.57 -40.15 -5.51
CA ASN A 181 6.58 -40.94 -6.23
C ASN A 181 6.22 -41.21 -7.69
N GLN A 182 4.96 -41.03 -8.08
CA GLN A 182 4.50 -41.16 -9.48
C GLN A 182 4.58 -39.83 -10.24
N GLY A 183 5.09 -38.77 -9.62
CA GLY A 183 5.16 -37.45 -10.25
C GLY A 183 3.82 -36.71 -10.28
N LEU A 184 2.89 -37.07 -9.40
CA LEU A 184 1.52 -36.55 -9.38
C LEU A 184 1.34 -35.38 -8.41
N LEU A 185 0.29 -34.60 -8.63
CA LEU A 185 -0.10 -33.49 -7.76
C LEU A 185 -0.99 -33.99 -6.62
N VAL A 186 -0.50 -33.79 -5.40
CA VAL A 186 -1.20 -34.08 -4.14
C VAL A 186 -1.68 -32.76 -3.54
N VAL A 187 -2.98 -32.67 -3.25
CA VAL A 187 -3.55 -31.57 -2.46
C VAL A 187 -3.87 -32.08 -1.08
N ARG A 188 -3.25 -31.46 -0.07
CA ARG A 188 -3.54 -31.68 1.34
C ARG A 188 -4.45 -30.55 1.83
N LEU A 189 -5.75 -30.83 1.94
CA LEU A 189 -6.78 -29.82 2.20
C LEU A 189 -7.07 -29.68 3.70
N HIS A 190 -6.82 -28.50 4.27
CA HIS A 190 -7.01 -28.17 5.69
C HIS A 190 -8.13 -27.16 5.89
N THR A 191 -8.88 -27.27 6.98
CA THR A 191 -9.88 -26.27 7.38
C THR A 191 -9.24 -24.91 7.63
N GLY A 192 -9.94 -23.82 7.30
CA GLY A 192 -9.49 -22.46 7.54
C GLY A 192 -8.20 -22.14 6.79
N ASP A 193 -7.20 -21.68 7.53
CA ASP A 193 -5.84 -21.45 7.04
C ASP A 193 -4.87 -22.50 7.63
N PRO A 194 -3.99 -23.12 6.83
CA PRO A 194 -3.08 -24.17 7.31
C PRO A 194 -2.09 -23.71 8.40
N CYS A 195 -1.77 -22.42 8.51
CA CYS A 195 -0.81 -21.92 9.52
C CYS A 195 -1.41 -21.86 10.94
N ILE A 196 -2.75 -21.91 11.09
CA ILE A 196 -3.42 -21.79 12.38
C ILE A 196 -3.96 -23.17 12.80
N TYR A 197 -3.28 -23.81 13.75
CA TYR A 197 -3.67 -25.13 14.31
C TYR A 197 -3.88 -26.23 13.26
N GLY A 198 -3.26 -26.11 12.09
CA GLY A 198 -3.42 -27.05 10.97
C GLY A 198 -2.62 -28.34 11.11
N ALA A 199 -1.70 -28.45 12.07
CA ALA A 199 -0.81 -29.60 12.26
C ALA A 199 -0.02 -30.00 10.98
N ILE A 200 0.39 -29.00 10.19
CA ILE A 200 1.15 -29.22 8.96
C ILE A 200 2.66 -29.33 9.20
N GLN A 201 3.17 -28.83 10.33
CA GLN A 201 4.62 -28.75 10.56
C GLN A 201 5.29 -30.13 10.59
N GLU A 202 4.72 -31.10 11.30
CA GLU A 202 5.31 -32.45 11.38
C GLU A 202 5.38 -33.12 10.01
N GLN A 203 4.38 -32.87 9.16
CA GLN A 203 4.37 -33.36 7.77
C GLN A 203 5.46 -32.68 6.94
N MET A 204 5.61 -31.35 7.05
CA MET A 204 6.62 -30.59 6.33
C MET A 204 8.05 -30.99 6.73
N ALA A 205 8.30 -31.21 8.03
CA ALA A 205 9.61 -31.68 8.50
C ALA A 205 10.00 -33.02 7.87
N ILE A 206 9.08 -33.98 7.81
CA ILE A 206 9.34 -35.28 7.19
C ILE A 206 9.47 -35.15 5.66
N MET A 207 8.69 -34.26 5.04
CA MET A 207 8.84 -33.95 3.61
C MET A 207 10.20 -33.33 3.30
N ASP A 208 10.73 -32.46 4.14
CA ASP A 208 12.07 -31.89 4.02
C ASP A 208 13.14 -32.99 4.10
N GLU A 209 13.04 -33.89 5.08
CA GLU A 209 13.93 -35.06 5.21
C GLU A 209 13.89 -35.98 3.98
N TRP A 210 12.73 -36.11 3.34
CA TRP A 210 12.55 -36.89 2.11
C TRP A 210 12.90 -36.14 0.84
N GLY A 211 13.21 -34.84 0.92
CA GLY A 211 13.47 -33.98 -0.24
C GLY A 211 12.25 -33.80 -1.15
N TRP A 212 11.05 -33.72 -0.55
CA TRP A 212 9.81 -33.50 -1.27
C TRP A 212 9.57 -32.03 -1.62
N ASN A 213 8.98 -31.79 -2.79
CA ASN A 213 8.55 -30.47 -3.20
C ASN A 213 7.14 -30.20 -2.66
N TYR A 214 6.99 -29.11 -1.91
CA TYR A 214 5.68 -28.67 -1.44
C TYR A 214 5.56 -27.15 -1.34
N SER A 215 4.32 -26.65 -1.25
CA SER A 215 4.05 -25.28 -0.77
C SER A 215 2.71 -25.17 -0.05
N ILE A 216 2.46 -23.98 0.50
CA ILE A 216 1.23 -23.66 1.23
C ILE A 216 0.45 -22.60 0.45
N THR A 217 -0.81 -22.91 0.16
CA THR A 217 -1.82 -21.96 -0.33
C THR A 217 -2.66 -21.50 0.86
N PRO A 218 -2.57 -20.22 1.26
CA PRO A 218 -3.30 -19.70 2.39
C PRO A 218 -4.81 -19.73 2.15
N GLY A 219 -5.56 -19.76 3.24
CA GLY A 219 -7.02 -19.79 3.27
C GLY A 219 -7.60 -18.70 4.18
N ILE A 220 -8.93 -18.57 4.14
CA ILE A 220 -9.64 -17.68 5.04
C ILE A 220 -9.84 -18.41 6.38
N SER A 221 -9.31 -17.86 7.47
CA SER A 221 -9.46 -18.46 8.80
C SER A 221 -10.79 -18.07 9.45
N SER A 222 -11.24 -18.86 10.43
CA SER A 222 -12.55 -18.66 11.07
C SER A 222 -12.67 -17.33 11.82
N PHE A 223 -11.57 -16.71 12.29
CA PHE A 223 -11.65 -15.38 12.90
C PHE A 223 -12.02 -14.28 11.89
N GLN A 224 -11.57 -14.40 10.64
CA GLN A 224 -11.94 -13.45 9.57
C GLN A 224 -13.41 -13.65 9.21
N ALA A 225 -13.85 -14.90 9.13
CA ALA A 225 -15.26 -15.23 8.97
C ALA A 225 -16.11 -14.68 10.11
N ALA A 226 -15.61 -14.74 11.35
CA ALA A 226 -16.29 -14.19 12.52
C ALA A 226 -16.40 -12.66 12.42
N ALA A 227 -15.31 -11.97 12.09
CA ALA A 227 -15.31 -10.53 11.88
C ALA A 227 -16.36 -10.11 10.83
N ALA A 228 -16.43 -10.84 9.70
CA ALA A 228 -17.40 -10.60 8.64
C ALA A 228 -18.84 -10.85 9.11
N ALA A 229 -19.13 -11.99 9.74
CA ALA A 229 -20.46 -12.36 10.18
C ALA A 229 -20.98 -11.46 11.31
N LEU A 230 -20.09 -11.05 12.23
CA LEU A 230 -20.39 -10.07 13.27
C LEU A 230 -20.49 -8.64 12.75
N ARG A 231 -20.12 -8.40 11.48
CA ARG A 231 -19.98 -7.07 10.87
C ARG A 231 -19.13 -6.15 11.76
N SER A 232 -17.99 -6.67 12.21
CA SER A 232 -17.12 -6.00 13.17
C SER A 232 -15.68 -5.94 12.67
N GLN A 233 -15.05 -4.79 12.88
CA GLN A 233 -13.61 -4.63 12.74
C GLN A 233 -12.96 -4.98 14.08
N PHE A 234 -12.12 -6.03 14.12
CA PHE A 234 -11.50 -6.49 15.38
C PHE A 234 -10.38 -5.58 15.90
N THR A 235 -9.95 -4.60 15.12
CA THR A 235 -9.07 -3.51 15.53
C THR A 235 -9.77 -2.16 15.36
N ILE A 236 -9.99 -1.45 16.45
CA ILE A 236 -10.68 -0.16 16.48
C ILE A 236 -9.68 0.90 16.99
N PRO A 237 -9.44 2.00 16.23
CA PRO A 237 -8.61 3.11 16.69
C PRO A 237 -9.03 3.60 18.07
N GLU A 238 -8.05 3.91 18.92
CA GLU A 238 -8.26 4.42 20.30
C GLU A 238 -8.93 3.44 21.28
N GLU A 239 -9.35 2.26 20.82
CA GLU A 239 -9.98 1.21 21.64
C GLU A 239 -9.14 -0.07 21.69
N VAL A 240 -8.83 -0.67 20.55
CA VAL A 240 -8.09 -1.94 20.47
C VAL A 240 -7.32 -2.06 19.15
N GLN A 241 -6.02 -2.29 19.22
CA GLN A 241 -5.15 -2.40 18.03
C GLN A 241 -4.56 -3.80 17.82
N THR A 242 -4.93 -4.74 18.69
CA THR A 242 -4.32 -6.07 18.76
C THR A 242 -5.41 -7.13 18.65
N ILE A 243 -5.12 -8.18 17.88
CA ILE A 243 -5.92 -9.41 17.82
C ILE A 243 -5.05 -10.54 18.37
N ILE A 244 -5.55 -11.26 19.37
CA ILE A 244 -4.90 -12.45 19.92
C ILE A 244 -5.62 -13.68 19.35
N LEU A 245 -4.91 -14.49 18.56
CA LEU A 245 -5.38 -15.80 18.14
C LEU A 245 -4.78 -16.83 19.10
N THR A 246 -5.64 -17.51 19.86
CA THR A 246 -5.17 -18.47 20.87
C THR A 246 -6.13 -19.65 20.99
N ARG A 247 -5.79 -20.61 21.84
CA ARG A 247 -6.68 -21.69 22.26
C ARG A 247 -6.62 -21.81 23.78
N GLY A 248 -7.67 -22.39 24.34
CA GLY A 248 -7.69 -22.83 25.72
C GLY A 248 -6.78 -24.03 25.94
N GLU A 249 -6.34 -24.14 27.18
CA GLU A 249 -5.59 -25.29 27.67
C GLU A 249 -6.57 -26.42 28.04
N GLY A 250 -6.81 -27.31 27.07
CA GLY A 250 -7.51 -28.57 27.25
C GLY A 250 -6.58 -29.68 27.76
N ARG A 251 -6.58 -30.85 27.09
CA ARG A 251 -5.67 -31.96 27.44
C ARG A 251 -4.20 -31.66 27.08
N THR A 252 -3.98 -30.84 26.06
CA THR A 252 -2.65 -30.43 25.63
C THR A 252 -2.28 -29.11 26.32
N PRO A 253 -1.20 -29.07 27.11
CA PRO A 253 -0.79 -27.88 27.83
C PRO A 253 -0.49 -26.72 26.88
N MET A 254 -0.60 -25.50 27.37
CA MET A 254 -0.11 -24.30 26.68
C MET A 254 1.31 -23.98 27.17
N PRO A 255 2.17 -23.37 26.33
CA PRO A 255 3.41 -22.78 26.80
C PRO A 255 3.13 -21.81 27.96
N GLU A 256 4.03 -21.78 28.95
CA GLU A 256 3.83 -21.03 30.20
C GLU A 256 3.51 -19.54 29.96
N ARG A 257 4.08 -18.94 28.90
CA ARG A 257 3.89 -17.52 28.53
C ARG A 257 2.58 -17.26 27.78
N GLU A 258 1.93 -18.31 27.29
CA GLU A 258 0.70 -18.22 26.47
C GLU A 258 -0.54 -18.68 27.24
N GLN A 259 -0.43 -18.82 28.56
CA GLN A 259 -1.59 -19.05 29.43
C GLN A 259 -2.62 -17.93 29.26
N LEU A 260 -3.90 -18.29 29.26
CA LEU A 260 -4.96 -17.42 28.77
C LEU A 260 -5.11 -16.16 29.62
N HIS A 261 -5.06 -16.28 30.95
CA HIS A 261 -5.07 -15.13 31.85
C HIS A 261 -3.88 -14.17 31.60
N LYS A 262 -2.68 -14.67 31.25
CA LYS A 262 -1.54 -13.79 30.93
C LYS A 262 -1.81 -12.99 29.65
N LEU A 263 -2.37 -13.63 28.62
CA LEU A 263 -2.76 -12.96 27.37
C LEU A 263 -3.89 -11.93 27.60
N ALA A 264 -4.81 -12.23 28.52
CA ALA A 264 -5.95 -11.39 28.86
C ALA A 264 -5.57 -10.03 29.48
N GLN A 265 -4.36 -9.88 30.03
CA GLN A 265 -3.86 -8.62 30.60
C GLN A 265 -3.94 -7.44 29.63
N SER A 266 -3.77 -7.70 28.33
CA SER A 266 -3.84 -6.66 27.30
C SER A 266 -5.26 -6.17 26.99
N GLN A 267 -6.29 -6.91 27.42
CA GLN A 267 -7.70 -6.70 27.08
C GLN A 267 -7.97 -6.56 25.56
N SER A 268 -7.10 -7.12 24.73
CA SER A 268 -7.18 -7.08 23.25
C SER A 268 -8.35 -7.90 22.72
N THR A 269 -8.74 -7.73 21.45
CA THR A 269 -9.74 -8.63 20.85
C THR A 269 -9.15 -10.04 20.80
N MET A 270 -9.78 -11.00 21.49
CA MET A 270 -9.26 -12.36 21.61
C MET A 270 -10.17 -13.34 20.88
N CYS A 271 -9.58 -14.10 19.95
CA CYS A 271 -10.25 -15.18 19.21
C CYS A 271 -9.71 -16.52 19.72
N ILE A 272 -10.57 -17.27 20.41
CA ILE A 272 -10.22 -18.49 21.12
C ILE A 272 -10.79 -19.70 20.35
N TYR A 273 -9.87 -20.50 19.82
CA TYR A 273 -10.14 -21.72 19.06
C TYR A 273 -10.22 -22.93 19.99
N LEU A 274 -10.85 -24.02 19.54
CA LEU A 274 -10.79 -25.36 20.16
C LEU A 274 -11.19 -25.41 21.66
N SER A 275 -12.05 -24.48 22.12
CA SER A 275 -12.25 -24.25 23.57
C SER A 275 -13.69 -24.33 24.07
N ALA A 276 -14.67 -24.62 23.20
CA ALA A 276 -16.07 -24.65 23.61
C ALA A 276 -16.34 -25.64 24.75
N SER A 277 -15.74 -26.83 24.72
CA SER A 277 -15.91 -27.84 25.79
C SER A 277 -15.30 -27.44 27.14
N ILE A 278 -14.47 -26.40 27.18
CA ILE A 278 -13.81 -25.90 28.40
C ILE A 278 -14.23 -24.45 28.71
N ALA A 279 -15.38 -24.00 28.20
CA ALA A 279 -15.89 -22.65 28.39
C ALA A 279 -15.90 -22.15 29.85
N PRO A 280 -16.21 -22.96 30.89
CA PRO A 280 -16.10 -22.54 32.28
C PRO A 280 -14.67 -22.09 32.65
N LYS A 281 -13.65 -22.88 32.29
CA LYS A 281 -12.23 -22.54 32.53
C LYS A 281 -11.83 -21.26 31.78
N ILE A 282 -12.29 -21.11 30.53
CA ILE A 282 -12.03 -19.91 29.72
C ILE A 282 -12.62 -18.68 30.40
N GLN A 283 -13.88 -18.75 30.82
CA GLN A 283 -14.55 -17.66 31.52
C GLN A 283 -13.78 -17.24 32.76
N ASP A 284 -13.41 -18.20 33.62
CA ASP A 284 -12.68 -17.92 34.87
C ASP A 284 -11.32 -17.27 34.61
N GLU A 285 -10.54 -17.78 33.65
CA GLU A 285 -9.22 -17.21 33.32
C GLU A 285 -9.31 -15.80 32.74
N LEU A 286 -10.34 -15.52 31.93
CA LEU A 286 -10.52 -14.21 31.33
C LEU A 286 -11.04 -13.19 32.35
N LEU A 287 -11.92 -13.59 33.28
CA LEU A 287 -12.46 -12.71 34.33
C LEU A 287 -11.39 -12.18 35.30
N VAL A 288 -10.18 -12.75 35.30
CA VAL A 288 -9.03 -12.21 36.04
C VAL A 288 -8.65 -10.81 35.56
N HIS A 289 -8.81 -10.53 34.26
CA HIS A 289 -8.35 -9.26 33.66
C HIS A 289 -9.40 -8.54 32.82
N TYR A 290 -10.35 -9.25 32.18
CA TYR A 290 -11.46 -8.63 31.46
C TYR A 290 -12.60 -8.26 32.41
N PRO A 291 -13.23 -7.09 32.22
CA PRO A 291 -14.49 -6.77 32.88
C PRO A 291 -15.56 -7.85 32.64
N SER A 292 -16.38 -8.12 33.66
CA SER A 292 -17.42 -9.17 33.59
C SER A 292 -18.50 -8.93 32.53
N ASP A 293 -18.70 -7.67 32.15
CA ASP A 293 -19.61 -7.17 31.12
C ASP A 293 -18.96 -7.08 29.73
N THR A 294 -17.71 -7.55 29.57
CA THR A 294 -17.03 -7.56 28.27
C THR A 294 -17.85 -8.35 27.25
N PRO A 295 -18.12 -7.79 26.06
CA PRO A 295 -18.85 -8.50 25.01
C PRO A 295 -18.16 -9.79 24.59
N VAL A 296 -18.97 -10.83 24.36
CA VAL A 296 -18.55 -12.13 23.84
C VAL A 296 -19.48 -12.57 22.72
N ALA A 297 -18.89 -13.08 21.64
CA ALA A 297 -19.59 -13.72 20.54
C ALA A 297 -19.11 -15.16 20.40
N ILE A 298 -20.05 -16.10 20.50
CA ILE A 298 -19.81 -17.53 20.32
C ILE A 298 -20.31 -17.90 18.92
N CYS A 299 -19.36 -18.12 18.02
CA CYS A 299 -19.61 -18.30 16.61
C CYS A 299 -19.51 -19.79 16.25
N TYR A 300 -20.67 -20.42 16.04
CA TYR A 300 -20.79 -21.83 15.69
C TYR A 300 -20.89 -22.00 14.17
N LYS A 301 -20.01 -22.83 13.60
CA LYS A 301 -20.01 -23.20 12.17
C LYS A 301 -20.21 -22.00 11.22
N LEU A 302 -19.42 -20.96 11.41
CA LEU A 302 -19.44 -19.79 10.54
C LEU A 302 -19.33 -20.19 9.07
N THR A 303 -20.18 -19.61 8.22
CA THR A 303 -20.31 -19.82 6.77
C THR A 303 -20.89 -21.18 6.35
N TRP A 304 -21.20 -22.07 7.30
CA TRP A 304 -21.96 -23.28 7.01
C TRP A 304 -23.46 -22.97 6.96
N LYS A 305 -24.25 -23.88 6.37
CA LYS A 305 -25.72 -23.76 6.30
C LYS A 305 -26.39 -23.67 7.67
N ASP A 306 -25.76 -24.23 8.69
CA ASP A 306 -26.22 -24.25 10.09
C ASP A 306 -25.44 -23.27 10.98
N GLU A 307 -24.91 -22.19 10.39
CA GLU A 307 -24.28 -21.07 11.13
C GLU A 307 -25.20 -20.56 12.24
N ARG A 308 -24.62 -20.37 13.44
CA ARG A 308 -25.28 -19.72 14.57
C ARG A 308 -24.30 -18.82 15.30
N ILE A 309 -24.76 -17.63 15.71
CA ILE A 309 -23.99 -16.69 16.51
C ILE A 309 -24.77 -16.37 17.77
N TYR A 310 -24.15 -16.62 18.92
CA TYR A 310 -24.71 -16.29 20.23
C TYR A 310 -23.91 -15.16 20.84
N ARG A 311 -24.61 -14.12 21.31
CA ARG A 311 -24.01 -12.94 21.92
C ARG A 311 -24.36 -12.93 23.40
N CYS A 312 -23.34 -12.74 24.22
CA CYS A 312 -23.47 -12.65 25.67
C CYS A 312 -22.38 -11.72 26.20
N ILE A 313 -22.35 -11.54 27.52
CA ILE A 313 -21.22 -10.93 28.22
C ILE A 313 -20.35 -12.00 28.88
N LEU A 314 -19.11 -11.66 29.21
CA LEU A 314 -18.10 -12.62 29.65
C LEU A 314 -18.56 -13.51 30.82
N LYS A 315 -19.27 -12.96 31.81
CA LYS A 315 -19.78 -13.74 32.95
C LYS A 315 -20.84 -14.80 32.58
N GLU A 316 -21.43 -14.71 31.38
CA GLU A 316 -22.49 -15.59 30.86
C GLU A 316 -21.98 -16.57 29.79
N LEU A 317 -20.67 -16.55 29.50
CA LEU A 317 -20.04 -17.37 28.45
C LEU A 317 -20.32 -18.87 28.67
N ALA A 318 -20.01 -19.38 29.86
CA ALA A 318 -20.17 -20.80 30.17
C ALA A 318 -21.62 -21.26 30.06
N GLN A 319 -22.55 -20.49 30.63
CA GLN A 319 -23.98 -20.75 30.57
C GLN A 319 -24.49 -20.76 29.12
N THR A 320 -24.10 -19.77 28.31
CA THR A 320 -24.55 -19.65 26.92
C THR A 320 -24.07 -20.84 26.07
N VAL A 321 -22.83 -21.33 26.31
CA VAL A 321 -22.29 -22.52 25.63
C VAL A 321 -23.06 -23.78 26.01
N GLU A 322 -23.38 -23.96 27.29
CA GLU A 322 -24.08 -25.13 27.82
C GLU A 322 -25.53 -25.20 27.32
N GLU A 323 -26.30 -24.11 27.44
CA GLU A 323 -27.71 -24.03 27.03
C GLU A 323 -27.89 -24.36 25.54
N ASN A 324 -26.93 -23.94 24.72
CA ASN A 324 -26.95 -24.15 23.27
C ASN A 324 -26.22 -25.43 22.82
N LYS A 325 -25.73 -26.24 23.77
CA LYS A 325 -25.07 -27.54 23.54
C LYS A 325 -23.91 -27.44 22.53
N LEU A 326 -23.11 -26.39 22.65
CA LEU A 326 -22.02 -26.10 21.72
C LEU A 326 -20.78 -26.89 22.14
N SER A 327 -20.49 -27.98 21.42
CA SER A 327 -19.38 -28.89 21.77
C SER A 327 -18.20 -28.84 20.80
N MET A 328 -18.42 -28.53 19.52
CA MET A 328 -17.39 -28.53 18.47
C MET A 328 -17.58 -27.38 17.48
N THR A 329 -16.56 -27.12 16.65
CA THR A 329 -16.59 -26.13 15.54
C THR A 329 -17.12 -24.77 15.96
N THR A 330 -16.58 -24.27 17.08
CA THR A 330 -16.99 -23.01 17.70
C THR A 330 -15.77 -22.13 17.90
N LEU A 331 -15.86 -20.88 17.46
CA LEU A 331 -14.90 -19.83 17.79
C LEU A 331 -15.52 -18.91 18.84
N ILE A 332 -14.80 -18.64 19.92
CA ILE A 332 -15.22 -17.65 20.92
C ILE A 332 -14.44 -16.37 20.64
N VAL A 333 -15.13 -15.27 20.41
CA VAL A 333 -14.54 -13.93 20.26
C VAL A 333 -14.88 -13.13 21.51
N VAL A 334 -13.88 -12.56 22.16
CA VAL A 334 -14.02 -11.75 23.38
C VAL A 334 -13.40 -10.38 23.13
N GLY A 335 -14.11 -9.31 23.49
CA GLY A 335 -13.55 -7.97 23.52
C GLY A 335 -14.50 -6.89 23.06
N LYS A 336 -14.12 -5.64 23.35
CA LYS A 336 -14.90 -4.43 23.03
C LYS A 336 -15.09 -4.21 21.54
N ALA A 337 -14.34 -4.87 20.66
CA ALA A 337 -14.52 -4.74 19.21
C ALA A 337 -15.84 -5.33 18.71
N ILE A 338 -16.52 -6.14 19.50
CA ILE A 338 -17.81 -6.74 19.13
C ILE A 338 -18.89 -5.67 19.21
N ASP A 339 -19.57 -5.43 18.09
CA ASP A 339 -20.66 -4.45 17.91
C ASP A 339 -20.31 -2.98 18.19
N ASN A 340 -19.04 -2.67 18.44
CA ASN A 340 -18.58 -1.30 18.61
C ASN A 340 -18.53 -0.57 17.25
N ARG A 341 -19.10 0.64 17.22
CA ARG A 341 -19.18 1.55 16.07
C ARG A 341 -18.52 2.91 16.34
N HIS A 342 -17.86 3.05 17.48
CA HIS A 342 -17.12 4.21 17.90
C HIS A 342 -15.63 4.00 17.61
N GLY A 343 -14.84 5.08 17.50
CA GLY A 343 -13.44 5.05 17.08
C GLY A 343 -13.29 5.33 15.59
N VAL A 344 -12.95 6.57 15.24
CA VAL A 344 -12.81 7.02 13.84
C VAL A 344 -11.35 6.87 13.42
N SER A 345 -11.10 6.07 12.39
CA SER A 345 -9.76 5.99 11.81
C SER A 345 -9.35 7.31 11.16
N LYS A 346 -8.14 7.76 11.46
CA LYS A 346 -7.54 8.91 10.77
C LYS A 346 -7.21 8.62 9.31
N LEU A 347 -7.20 7.36 8.87
CA LEU A 347 -6.94 6.97 7.48
C LEU A 347 -7.83 7.71 6.46
N TYR A 348 -9.10 7.94 6.83
CA TYR A 348 -10.06 8.67 6.00
C TYR A 348 -10.30 10.10 6.47
N ASN A 349 -9.58 10.58 7.49
CA ASN A 349 -9.68 11.96 7.93
C ASN A 349 -9.08 12.89 6.86
N HIS A 350 -9.80 13.97 6.53
CA HIS A 350 -9.41 14.92 5.49
C HIS A 350 -8.07 15.63 5.75
N GLY A 351 -7.71 15.85 7.01
CA GLY A 351 -6.45 16.48 7.41
C GLY A 351 -5.31 15.49 7.71
N PHE A 352 -5.52 14.18 7.50
CA PHE A 352 -4.49 13.18 7.76
C PHE A 352 -3.70 12.86 6.50
N GLU A 353 -2.43 13.25 6.51
CA GLU A 353 -1.51 12.98 5.41
C GLU A 353 -1.06 11.51 5.41
N HIS A 354 -1.03 10.91 4.22
CA HIS A 354 -0.40 9.62 4.01
C HIS A 354 0.26 9.57 2.62
N ALA A 355 0.98 8.48 2.31
CA ALA A 355 1.80 8.36 1.11
C ALA A 355 1.08 8.70 -0.23
N PHE A 356 -0.24 8.58 -0.27
CA PHE A 356 -1.09 8.84 -1.43
C PHE A 356 -2.02 10.06 -1.26
N ARG A 357 -1.92 10.79 -0.14
CA ARG A 357 -2.70 12.00 0.16
C ARG A 357 -1.81 12.97 0.93
N LYS A 358 -1.15 13.88 0.21
CA LYS A 358 -0.49 15.05 0.81
C LYS A 358 -1.51 16.18 0.95
N GLU A 359 -1.42 16.95 2.03
CA GLU A 359 -2.28 18.09 2.29
C GLU A 359 -1.96 19.20 1.27
N ASN A 360 -2.59 19.16 0.09
CA ASN A 360 -2.59 20.29 -0.84
C ASN A 360 -3.59 21.35 -0.32
N LYS A 361 -3.25 22.05 0.77
CA LYS A 361 -3.93 23.30 1.14
C LYS A 361 -3.68 24.31 0.03
N LYS A 362 -4.59 24.39 -0.93
CA LYS A 362 -4.54 25.35 -2.02
C LYS A 362 -4.77 26.76 -1.46
N MET A 363 -3.72 27.58 -1.44
CA MET A 363 -3.71 28.89 -0.78
C MET A 363 -4.25 29.99 -1.72
N ILE A 364 -4.85 31.04 -1.14
CA ILE A 364 -5.20 32.27 -1.87
C ILE A 364 -4.12 33.33 -1.59
N LEU A 365 -3.74 34.14 -2.59
CA LEU A 365 -2.84 35.28 -2.41
C LEU A 365 -3.62 36.58 -2.59
N VAL A 366 -3.70 37.39 -1.53
CA VAL A 366 -4.41 38.68 -1.53
C VAL A 366 -3.39 39.81 -1.55
N PHE A 367 -3.47 40.71 -2.54
CA PHE A 367 -2.76 41.99 -2.52
C PHE A 367 -3.70 43.07 -1.99
N GLY A 368 -3.30 43.74 -0.91
CA GLY A 368 -4.14 44.72 -0.23
C GLY A 368 -3.36 45.88 0.37
N GLY A 369 -3.97 46.57 1.34
CA GLY A 369 -3.44 47.77 1.97
C GLY A 369 -4.38 48.98 1.93
N THR A 370 -5.52 48.82 1.26
CA THR A 370 -6.65 49.77 1.23
C THR A 370 -7.87 49.17 1.95
N THR A 371 -9.01 49.85 1.88
CA THR A 371 -10.28 49.37 2.46
C THR A 371 -10.71 48.03 1.84
N GLU A 372 -10.59 47.91 0.52
CA GLU A 372 -10.98 46.73 -0.26
C GLU A 372 -10.21 45.48 0.19
N GLY A 373 -8.90 45.62 0.44
CA GLY A 373 -8.09 44.52 0.96
C GLY A 373 -8.55 44.02 2.33
N LYS A 374 -9.02 44.92 3.21
CA LYS A 374 -9.56 44.53 4.52
C LYS A 374 -10.88 43.76 4.39
N GLU A 375 -11.78 44.23 3.52
CA GLU A 375 -13.05 43.55 3.25
C GLU A 375 -12.83 42.13 2.68
N VAL A 376 -11.84 41.97 1.79
CA VAL A 376 -11.45 40.64 1.29
C VAL A 376 -10.91 39.75 2.41
N ALA A 377 -10.04 40.28 3.28
CA ALA A 377 -9.50 39.52 4.40
C ALA A 377 -10.59 39.08 5.39
N GLU A 378 -11.53 39.97 5.74
CA GLU A 378 -12.67 39.66 6.61
C GLU A 378 -13.56 38.56 6.00
N LEU A 379 -13.82 38.62 4.70
CA LEU A 379 -14.58 37.59 3.99
C LEU A 379 -13.87 36.23 4.02
N LEU A 380 -12.57 36.19 3.74
CA LEU A 380 -11.80 34.94 3.76
C LEU A 380 -11.68 34.38 5.19
N ASP A 381 -11.54 35.24 6.19
CA ASP A 381 -11.54 34.86 7.62
C ASP A 381 -12.90 34.28 8.06
N PHE A 382 -14.01 34.78 7.50
CA PHE A 382 -15.36 34.27 7.72
C PHE A 382 -15.57 32.91 7.03
N LEU A 383 -15.08 32.75 5.80
CA LEU A 383 -15.15 31.50 5.04
C LEU A 383 -14.15 30.43 5.52
N ASN A 384 -13.25 30.79 6.44
CA ASN A 384 -12.17 29.94 6.95
C ASN A 384 -11.25 29.41 5.83
N GLU A 385 -11.04 30.23 4.79
CA GLU A 385 -10.17 29.92 3.67
C GLU A 385 -8.71 30.30 4.01
N PRO A 386 -7.70 29.47 3.69
CA PRO A 386 -6.33 29.80 4.00
C PRO A 386 -5.72 30.72 2.93
N TYR A 387 -5.20 31.88 3.35
CA TYR A 387 -4.64 32.88 2.44
C TYR A 387 -3.38 33.56 2.97
N TYR A 388 -2.63 34.13 2.03
CA TYR A 388 -1.57 35.10 2.27
C TYR A 388 -2.10 36.52 2.06
N TYR A 389 -1.76 37.43 2.96
CA TYR A 389 -2.14 38.84 2.89
C TYR A 389 -0.91 39.72 2.68
N SER A 390 -0.77 40.26 1.46
CA SER A 390 0.39 41.01 0.99
C SER A 390 0.16 42.51 1.01
N THR A 391 1.04 43.26 1.68
CA THR A 391 1.00 44.74 1.73
C THR A 391 2.37 45.35 1.40
N LYS A 392 2.38 46.52 0.75
CA LYS A 392 3.64 47.23 0.40
C LYS A 392 4.46 47.61 1.64
N THR A 393 3.80 48.04 2.71
CA THR A 393 4.40 48.41 3.99
C THR A 393 3.94 47.47 5.10
N LYS A 394 4.69 47.39 6.21
CA LYS A 394 4.22 46.69 7.41
C LYS A 394 3.07 47.50 8.05
N VAL A 395 1.85 46.96 8.00
CA VAL A 395 0.66 47.57 8.61
C VAL A 395 0.21 46.73 9.81
N SER A 396 -0.27 47.38 10.87
CA SER A 396 -0.67 46.78 12.16
C SER A 396 -2.09 46.19 12.21
N THR A 397 -2.77 46.01 11.09
CA THR A 397 -4.11 45.38 11.06
C THR A 397 -4.04 43.95 11.63
N GLU A 398 -5.12 43.39 12.19
CA GLU A 398 -5.18 41.97 12.58
C GLU A 398 -5.95 41.20 11.50
N VAL A 399 -5.39 40.09 10.99
CA VAL A 399 -6.06 39.16 10.06
C VAL A 399 -5.63 37.74 10.41
N LYS A 400 -6.48 36.72 10.17
CA LYS A 400 -6.10 35.31 10.43
C LYS A 400 -5.15 34.75 9.37
N GLY A 401 -5.12 35.32 8.17
CA GLY A 401 -4.22 34.93 7.08
C GLY A 401 -2.73 35.21 7.35
N LYS A 402 -1.85 34.55 6.60
CA LYS A 402 -0.39 34.72 6.72
C LYS A 402 0.08 36.04 6.10
N ARG A 403 0.64 36.93 6.90
CA ARG A 403 1.10 38.25 6.42
C ARG A 403 2.42 38.18 5.69
N ILE A 404 2.50 38.91 4.58
CA ILE A 404 3.74 39.16 3.85
C ILE A 404 3.83 40.65 3.52
N SER A 405 5.03 41.23 3.63
CA SER A 405 5.24 42.67 3.45
C SER A 405 6.44 42.93 2.55
N GLY A 406 6.34 43.94 1.69
CA GLY A 406 7.39 44.33 0.75
C GLY A 406 6.87 44.33 -0.69
N THR A 407 7.63 44.95 -1.58
CA THR A 407 7.34 44.90 -3.03
C THR A 407 7.70 43.52 -3.56
N MET A 408 6.83 42.96 -4.40
CA MET A 408 7.10 41.73 -5.13
C MET A 408 7.28 42.06 -6.61
N GLU A 409 8.48 41.84 -7.11
CA GLU A 409 8.73 41.89 -8.54
C GLU A 409 8.16 40.64 -9.24
N GLN A 410 7.98 40.72 -10.55
CA GLN A 410 7.32 39.69 -11.35
C GLN A 410 7.87 38.26 -11.10
N GLU A 411 9.19 38.06 -11.17
CA GLU A 411 9.81 36.74 -10.97
C GLU A 411 9.62 36.20 -9.55
N GLN A 412 9.69 37.09 -8.56
CA GLN A 412 9.47 36.73 -7.16
C GLN A 412 8.02 36.31 -6.93
N MET A 413 7.06 36.99 -7.55
CA MET A 413 5.64 36.64 -7.46
C MET A 413 5.35 35.28 -8.10
N ILE A 414 5.94 35.00 -9.27
CA ILE A 414 5.81 33.69 -9.94
C ILE A 414 6.39 32.57 -9.06
N ALA A 415 7.61 32.77 -8.54
CA ALA A 415 8.25 31.80 -7.66
C ALA A 415 7.44 31.57 -6.38
N PHE A 416 6.93 32.66 -5.78
CA PHE A 416 6.08 32.60 -4.59
C PHE A 416 4.80 31.81 -4.85
N CYS A 417 4.14 32.07 -5.97
CA CYS A 417 2.90 31.39 -6.35
C CYS A 417 3.10 29.88 -6.51
N LYS A 418 4.18 29.46 -7.18
CA LYS A 418 4.52 28.05 -7.36
C LYS A 418 4.91 27.38 -6.04
N TYR A 419 5.79 28.00 -5.26
CA TYR A 419 6.28 27.44 -4.00
C TYR A 419 5.17 27.23 -2.98
N ASN A 420 4.21 28.17 -2.91
CA ASN A 420 3.13 28.15 -1.93
C ASN A 420 1.81 27.54 -2.45
N ALA A 421 1.83 26.92 -3.64
CA ALA A 421 0.65 26.33 -4.27
C ALA A 421 -0.57 27.30 -4.29
N ILE A 422 -0.33 28.54 -4.72
CA ILE A 422 -1.39 29.55 -4.85
C ILE A 422 -2.37 29.10 -5.94
N ARG A 423 -3.67 29.12 -5.63
CA ARG A 423 -4.74 28.74 -6.57
C ARG A 423 -5.56 29.90 -7.11
N LEU A 424 -5.47 31.05 -6.46
CA LEU A 424 -6.24 32.24 -6.78
C LEU A 424 -5.46 33.45 -6.27
N ILE A 425 -5.37 34.48 -7.11
CA ILE A 425 -4.87 35.79 -6.71
C ILE A 425 -6.08 36.73 -6.59
N ILE A 426 -6.16 37.48 -5.49
CA ILE A 426 -7.13 38.57 -5.32
C ILE A 426 -6.35 39.87 -5.32
N ASP A 427 -6.55 40.68 -6.34
CA ASP A 427 -5.98 42.02 -6.47
C ASP A 427 -6.97 43.05 -5.92
N ALA A 428 -6.78 43.42 -4.66
CA ALA A 428 -7.51 44.49 -3.98
C ALA A 428 -6.55 45.66 -3.64
N ALA A 429 -5.53 45.86 -4.48
CA ALA A 429 -4.58 46.95 -4.33
C ALA A 429 -5.16 48.28 -4.87
N HIS A 430 -4.51 49.38 -4.50
CA HIS A 430 -4.92 50.71 -4.93
C HIS A 430 -4.93 50.84 -6.47
N PRO A 431 -5.97 51.38 -7.14
CA PRO A 431 -6.08 51.42 -8.60
C PRO A 431 -4.89 52.06 -9.35
N PHE A 432 -4.22 53.02 -8.71
CA PHE A 432 -3.01 53.67 -9.24
C PHE A 432 -1.71 52.87 -9.02
N ALA A 433 -1.76 51.66 -8.48
CA ALA A 433 -0.59 50.79 -8.32
C ALA A 433 -0.27 50.05 -9.63
N ILE A 434 -0.07 50.82 -10.71
CA ILE A 434 0.05 50.33 -12.09
C ILE A 434 1.07 49.19 -12.19
N GLN A 435 2.28 49.38 -11.65
CA GLN A 435 3.34 48.37 -11.70
C GLN A 435 2.96 47.05 -10.99
N LEU A 436 2.20 47.13 -9.89
CA LEU A 436 1.76 45.93 -9.17
C LEU A 436 0.73 45.16 -10.01
N HIS A 437 -0.21 45.87 -10.64
CA HIS A 437 -1.21 45.25 -11.50
C HIS A 437 -0.59 44.55 -12.72
N GLU A 438 0.44 45.15 -13.31
CA GLU A 438 1.23 44.52 -14.39
C GLU A 438 1.95 43.26 -13.90
N ASN A 439 2.60 43.33 -12.73
CA ASN A 439 3.27 42.17 -12.14
C ASN A 439 2.29 41.02 -11.85
N ILE A 440 1.10 41.33 -11.33
CA ILE A 440 0.03 40.35 -11.06
C ILE A 440 -0.46 39.72 -12.37
N PHE A 441 -0.70 40.52 -13.41
CA PHE A 441 -1.12 40.05 -14.72
C PHE A 441 -0.10 39.06 -15.30
N HIS A 442 1.18 39.44 -15.32
CA HIS A 442 2.23 38.57 -15.84
C HIS A 442 2.39 37.28 -15.02
N ALA A 443 2.32 37.38 -13.69
CA ALA A 443 2.38 36.21 -12.83
C ALA A 443 1.20 35.26 -13.09
N SER A 444 -0.02 35.79 -13.21
CA SER A 444 -1.23 35.03 -13.53
C SER A 444 -1.13 34.30 -14.86
N VAL A 445 -0.75 34.98 -15.94
CA VAL A 445 -0.59 34.37 -17.26
C VAL A 445 0.48 33.28 -17.24
N THR A 446 1.60 33.52 -16.57
CA THR A 446 2.74 32.57 -16.53
C THR A 446 2.45 31.32 -15.69
N THR A 447 1.62 31.46 -14.65
CA THR A 447 1.31 30.39 -13.71
C THR A 447 -0.06 29.73 -13.97
N GLU A 448 -0.83 30.27 -14.91
CA GLU A 448 -2.23 29.90 -15.18
C GLU A 448 -3.14 30.03 -13.95
N ILE A 449 -2.80 30.94 -13.03
CA ILE A 449 -3.58 31.20 -11.82
C ILE A 449 -4.63 32.27 -12.10
N PRO A 450 -5.93 32.04 -11.82
CA PRO A 450 -6.96 33.05 -11.99
C PRO A 450 -6.76 34.25 -11.05
N VAL A 451 -7.14 35.44 -11.52
CA VAL A 451 -7.10 36.69 -10.76
C VAL A 451 -8.51 37.27 -10.63
N ILE A 452 -8.91 37.64 -9.41
CA ILE A 452 -10.08 38.50 -9.18
C ILE A 452 -9.56 39.88 -8.80
N ARG A 453 -9.91 40.89 -9.59
CA ARG A 453 -9.59 42.28 -9.26
C ARG A 453 -10.80 42.95 -8.63
N PHE A 454 -10.65 43.44 -7.41
CA PHE A 454 -11.69 44.17 -6.70
C PHE A 454 -11.42 45.67 -6.81
N GLU A 455 -12.07 46.30 -7.78
CA GLU A 455 -11.89 47.74 -8.06
C GLU A 455 -12.90 48.60 -7.30
N ARG A 456 -12.45 49.78 -6.88
CA ARG A 456 -13.31 50.80 -6.29
C ARG A 456 -14.00 51.63 -7.37
N ASN A 457 -15.30 51.85 -7.25
CA ASN A 457 -16.02 52.79 -8.10
C ASN A 457 -15.68 54.25 -7.74
N TYR A 458 -15.10 55.00 -8.67
CA TYR A 458 -14.88 56.44 -8.50
C TYR A 458 -16.14 57.22 -8.88
N PRO A 459 -16.51 58.26 -8.11
CA PRO A 459 -17.62 59.13 -8.48
C PRO A 459 -17.29 59.89 -9.77
N ALA A 460 -18.30 60.04 -10.65
CA ALA A 460 -18.15 60.79 -11.90
C ALA A 460 -17.77 62.26 -11.60
N ILE A 461 -16.73 62.75 -12.25
CA ILE A 461 -16.34 64.16 -12.15
C ILE A 461 -17.38 64.98 -12.92
N SER A 462 -18.11 65.86 -12.23
CA SER A 462 -19.12 66.72 -12.87
C SER A 462 -18.46 67.78 -13.75
N ALA A 463 -18.92 67.92 -14.99
CA ALA A 463 -18.41 68.93 -15.92
C ALA A 463 -18.89 70.33 -15.47
N SER A 464 -17.97 71.15 -14.97
CA SER A 464 -18.21 72.56 -14.66
C SER A 464 -17.13 73.41 -15.33
N PRO A 465 -17.48 74.56 -15.94
CA PRO A 465 -16.49 75.48 -16.48
C PRO A 465 -15.56 76.07 -15.40
N LEU A 466 -15.90 75.88 -14.12
CA LEU A 466 -15.08 76.28 -12.97
C LEU A 466 -14.11 75.17 -12.51
N ILE A 467 -14.23 73.95 -13.04
CA ILE A 467 -13.36 72.82 -12.70
C ILE A 467 -12.39 72.59 -13.86
N ARG A 468 -11.09 72.74 -13.60
CA ARG A 468 -10.03 72.37 -14.53
C ARG A 468 -9.35 71.10 -14.02
N ILE A 469 -9.17 70.13 -14.92
CA ILE A 469 -8.55 68.84 -14.62
C ILE A 469 -7.18 68.83 -15.29
N PHE A 470 -6.17 68.46 -14.52
CA PHE A 470 -4.79 68.32 -14.99
C PHE A 470 -4.35 66.88 -14.84
N SER A 471 -3.54 66.41 -15.77
CA SER A 471 -3.02 65.04 -15.77
C SER A 471 -1.82 64.86 -14.84
N SER A 472 -1.20 65.96 -14.40
CA SER A 472 -0.03 65.95 -13.53
C SER A 472 0.13 67.23 -12.70
N PHE A 473 0.89 67.16 -11.60
CA PHE A 473 1.22 68.32 -10.78
C PHE A 473 2.02 69.40 -11.53
N PRO A 474 3.04 69.09 -12.36
CA PRO A 474 3.75 70.10 -13.15
C PRO A 474 2.85 70.91 -14.07
N GLU A 475 1.94 70.24 -14.79
CA GLU A 475 0.99 70.89 -15.71
C GLU A 475 0.06 71.85 -14.96
N MET A 476 -0.45 71.42 -13.80
CA MET A 476 -1.28 72.25 -12.93
C MET A 476 -0.50 73.47 -12.40
N VAL A 477 0.75 73.27 -11.96
CA VAL A 477 1.60 74.34 -11.42
C VAL A 477 1.91 75.38 -12.49
N GLU A 478 2.21 74.96 -13.72
CA GLU A 478 2.41 75.87 -14.85
C GLU A 478 1.14 76.68 -15.16
N ALA A 479 -0.02 76.03 -15.18
CA ALA A 479 -1.31 76.70 -15.39
C ALA A 479 -1.64 77.71 -14.28
N LEU A 480 -1.30 77.39 -13.02
CA LEU A 480 -1.48 78.29 -11.88
C LEU A 480 -0.51 79.49 -11.95
N GLN A 481 0.75 79.26 -12.34
CA GLN A 481 1.75 80.33 -12.48
C GLN A 481 1.37 81.37 -13.53
N ASN A 482 0.68 80.94 -14.59
CA ASN A 482 0.19 81.79 -15.68
C ASN A 482 -1.23 82.32 -15.44
N SER A 483 -1.79 82.12 -14.25
CA SER A 483 -3.14 82.59 -13.89
C SER A 483 -3.12 83.95 -13.19
N SER A 484 -4.29 84.57 -13.04
CA SER A 484 -4.49 85.79 -12.25
C SER A 484 -4.75 85.53 -10.77
N PHE A 485 -4.72 84.27 -10.32
CA PHE A 485 -5.04 83.91 -8.94
C PHE A 485 -3.87 84.20 -8.00
N GLN A 486 -4.16 84.85 -6.87
CA GLN A 486 -3.14 85.22 -5.89
C GLN A 486 -3.16 84.35 -4.64
N ASN A 487 -4.30 83.76 -4.27
CA ASN A 487 -4.42 82.91 -3.09
C ASN A 487 -4.97 81.54 -3.50
N ILE A 488 -4.24 80.48 -3.14
CA ILE A 488 -4.57 79.09 -3.50
C ILE A 488 -4.73 78.29 -2.21
N LEU A 489 -5.86 77.61 -2.07
CA LEU A 489 -6.06 76.62 -1.01
C LEU A 489 -5.82 75.21 -1.57
N ALA A 490 -4.70 74.60 -1.22
CA ALA A 490 -4.35 73.24 -1.58
C ALA A 490 -5.02 72.24 -0.62
N LEU A 491 -5.96 71.45 -1.13
CA LEU A 491 -6.64 70.37 -0.42
C LEU A 491 -5.95 69.02 -0.63
N THR A 492 -4.64 69.05 -0.89
CA THR A 492 -3.83 67.88 -1.25
C THR A 492 -3.02 67.39 -0.04
N GLY A 493 -2.59 66.13 -0.06
CA GLY A 493 -1.80 65.55 1.04
C GLY A 493 -0.43 66.23 1.21
N VAL A 494 0.13 66.17 2.43
CA VAL A 494 1.40 66.83 2.81
C VAL A 494 2.58 66.55 1.87
N GLN A 495 2.60 65.39 1.21
CA GLN A 495 3.68 65.00 0.29
C GLN A 495 3.70 65.79 -1.02
N THR A 496 2.62 66.49 -1.37
CA THR A 496 2.54 67.25 -2.63
C THR A 496 3.00 68.70 -2.48
N ILE A 497 3.26 69.16 -1.24
CA ILE A 497 3.72 70.53 -0.92
C ILE A 497 4.91 71.00 -1.79
N PRO A 498 5.95 70.19 -2.06
CA PRO A 498 7.09 70.64 -2.86
C PRO A 498 6.70 71.18 -4.24
N TRP A 499 5.67 70.61 -4.87
CA TRP A 499 5.18 71.05 -6.18
C TRP A 499 4.55 72.44 -6.14
N PHE A 500 3.81 72.77 -5.09
CA PHE A 500 3.18 74.09 -4.97
C PHE A 500 4.16 75.17 -4.51
N LYS A 501 5.25 74.79 -3.83
CA LYS A 501 6.32 75.72 -3.42
C LYS A 501 7.11 76.28 -4.62
N SER A 502 7.07 75.64 -5.78
CA SER A 502 7.73 76.17 -6.97
C SER A 502 6.99 77.36 -7.60
N LEU A 503 5.77 77.69 -7.13
CA LEU A 503 5.03 78.87 -7.56
C LEU A 503 5.70 80.15 -7.03
N LYS A 504 5.86 81.15 -7.90
CA LYS A 504 6.52 82.44 -7.60
C LYS A 504 5.50 83.54 -7.26
N PRO A 505 5.91 84.60 -6.53
CA PRO A 505 5.04 85.74 -6.21
C PRO A 505 4.36 86.35 -7.47
N PRO A 506 3.11 86.85 -7.35
CA PRO A 506 2.36 87.17 -6.12
C PRO A 506 1.49 86.02 -5.56
N ILE A 507 1.74 84.76 -5.94
CA ILE A 507 0.89 83.63 -5.52
C ILE A 507 1.25 83.12 -4.10
N HIS A 508 0.24 82.97 -3.25
CA HIS A 508 0.31 82.44 -1.90
C HIS A 508 -0.49 81.14 -1.76
N CYS A 509 0.14 80.08 -1.26
CA CYS A 509 -0.49 78.77 -1.08
C CYS A 509 -0.76 78.48 0.40
N TYR A 510 -2.02 78.21 0.71
CA TYR A 510 -2.50 77.71 1.98
C TYR A 510 -2.71 76.20 1.85
N PHE A 511 -2.23 75.42 2.81
CA PHE A 511 -2.29 73.95 2.76
C PHE A 511 -3.20 73.42 3.84
N ARG A 512 -4.24 72.68 3.45
CA ARG A 512 -5.07 71.97 4.43
C ARG A 512 -4.39 70.66 4.80
N ILE A 513 -3.88 70.57 6.02
CA ILE A 513 -3.08 69.42 6.50
C ILE A 513 -3.83 68.70 7.63
N LEU A 514 -3.72 67.36 7.66
CA LEU A 514 -4.26 66.55 8.75
C LEU A 514 -3.65 66.97 10.09
N ASP A 515 -4.50 67.09 11.12
CA ASP A 515 -4.11 67.56 12.45
C ASP A 515 -3.19 66.58 13.22
N SER A 516 -2.78 65.48 12.58
CA SER A 516 -1.77 64.56 13.09
C SER A 516 -0.39 65.25 13.21
N GLU A 517 0.28 65.04 14.34
CA GLU A 517 1.59 65.62 14.63
C GLU A 517 2.63 65.31 13.54
N GLN A 518 2.62 64.10 12.99
CA GLN A 518 3.50 63.67 11.91
C GLN A 518 3.30 64.46 10.60
N SER A 519 2.04 64.76 10.24
CA SER A 519 1.74 65.52 9.01
C SER A 519 2.10 66.99 9.16
N ILE A 520 1.88 67.58 10.35
CA ILE A 520 2.26 68.97 10.63
C ILE A 520 3.78 69.14 10.64
N GLN A 521 4.52 68.23 11.29
CA GLN A 521 5.98 68.24 11.27
C GLN A 521 6.54 68.10 9.84
N MET A 522 5.95 67.22 9.03
CA MET A 522 6.36 67.04 7.64
C MET A 522 6.08 68.29 6.80
N ALA A 523 4.94 68.98 6.98
CA ALA A 523 4.65 70.25 6.32
C ALA A 523 5.68 71.35 6.69
N ARG A 524 6.03 71.46 7.98
CA ARG A 524 7.07 72.38 8.46
C ARG A 524 8.46 72.04 7.88
N SER A 525 8.78 70.77 7.73
CA SER A 525 10.05 70.34 7.12
C SER A 525 10.19 70.78 5.65
N PHE A 526 9.07 70.91 4.94
CA PHE A 526 9.06 71.50 3.59
C PHE A 526 9.11 73.05 3.60
N GLY A 527 9.15 73.66 4.78
CA GLY A 527 9.30 75.10 4.99
C GLY A 527 7.99 75.88 4.92
N VAL A 528 6.84 75.23 5.12
CA VAL A 528 5.55 75.92 5.23
C VAL A 528 5.46 76.58 6.61
N ARG A 529 5.17 77.88 6.66
CA ARG A 529 4.97 78.61 7.91
C ARG A 529 3.58 78.31 8.48
N ASP A 530 3.45 78.32 9.80
CA ASP A 530 2.20 77.95 10.48
C ASP A 530 0.99 78.77 10.04
N ASN A 531 1.17 80.04 9.67
CA ASN A 531 0.10 80.91 9.17
C ASN A 531 -0.43 80.54 7.76
N PHE A 532 0.22 79.62 7.06
CA PHE A 532 -0.23 79.04 5.78
C PHE A 532 -0.72 77.59 5.93
N ILE A 533 -0.75 77.05 7.15
CA ILE A 533 -1.31 75.72 7.44
C ILE A 533 -2.75 75.90 7.93
N VAL A 534 -3.69 75.31 7.20
CA VAL A 534 -5.10 75.28 7.56
C VAL A 534 -5.40 73.92 8.21
N PRO A 535 -5.99 73.88 9.43
CA PRO A 535 -6.31 72.63 10.09
C PRO A 535 -7.34 71.82 9.30
N ALA A 536 -7.31 70.49 9.44
CA ALA A 536 -8.19 69.61 8.70
C ALA A 536 -9.66 69.81 9.07
N GLN A 537 -9.96 70.16 10.32
CA GLN A 537 -11.27 70.68 10.70
C GLN A 537 -11.17 72.20 10.90
N PRO A 538 -11.85 73.02 10.09
CA PRO A 538 -11.88 74.45 10.35
C PRO A 538 -12.69 74.68 11.63
N THR A 539 -12.02 75.05 12.73
CA THR A 539 -12.69 75.74 13.84
C THR A 539 -13.20 77.06 13.29
N ALA A 540 -14.47 77.40 13.56
CA ALA A 540 -15.08 78.66 13.12
C ALA A 540 -14.26 79.84 13.67
N MET A 541 -13.34 80.38 12.87
CA MET A 541 -12.70 81.66 13.14
C MET A 541 -13.41 82.75 12.34
N ILE A 542 -13.86 83.72 13.12
CA ILE A 542 -14.61 84.93 12.84
C ILE A 542 -14.00 85.72 11.66
N MET A 543 -14.86 86.12 10.72
CA MET A 543 -14.62 87.26 9.85
C MET A 543 -14.47 88.52 10.71
N SER A 544 -13.31 89.17 10.62
CA SER A 544 -13.18 90.62 10.82
C SER A 544 -12.27 91.19 9.74
#